data_AF-A0A7S1ZWK7-F1
#
_entry.id   AF-A0A7S1ZWK7-F1
#
_cell.length_a   1.000
_cell.length_b   1.000
_cell.length_c   1.000
_cell.angle_alpha   90.00
_cell.angle_beta   90.00
_cell.angle_gamma   90.00
#
_symmetry.space_group_name_H-M   'P 1'
#
loop_
_entity.id
_entity.type
_entity.pdbx_description
1 polymer ?
#
loop_
_entity_poly.entity_id
_entity_poly.type
_entity_poly.pdbx_seq_one_letter_code
_entity_poly.pdbx_strand_id
1 'polypeptide(L)'
;VTKPASPVYLFLNLFGNIMEEKIRGEDAVRMLYAEHNDRISAQGGKKLYYTVVRPGGLTTDPPRGAAALELNQGDTKSGRISRADVAALCVESIRYPQYTGGTTFECYDADTGAPLASVGLSNIMKSKTDNKDFVAGKERRGQNWGELFRGLERD
;
A
#
# COMPACT_ATOMS: atom_id res chain seq x y z
N VAL A 1 -0.97 -7.45 3.41
CA VAL A 1 -0.65 -8.10 4.70
C VAL A 1 -0.19 -9.52 4.47
N THR A 2 1.09 -9.68 4.20
CA THR A 2 1.84 -10.93 4.14
C THR A 2 2.28 -11.43 5.51
N LYS A 3 1.77 -10.82 6.60
CA LYS A 3 2.06 -11.21 7.98
C LYS A 3 0.90 -12.00 8.58
N PRO A 4 0.89 -13.34 8.42
CA PRO A 4 -0.23 -14.20 8.81
C PRO A 4 -0.50 -14.21 10.33
N ALA A 5 0.49 -13.83 11.13
CA ALA A 5 0.37 -13.72 12.59
C ALA A 5 -0.23 -12.38 13.07
N SER A 6 -0.50 -11.41 12.19
CA SER A 6 -1.07 -10.14 12.63
C SER A 6 -2.53 -10.32 13.08
N PRO A 7 -2.99 -9.66 14.17
CA PRO A 7 -4.37 -9.82 14.64
C PRO A 7 -5.43 -9.48 13.59
N VAL A 8 -5.17 -8.49 12.72
CA VAL A 8 -6.05 -8.16 11.58
C VAL A 8 -6.17 -9.33 10.61
N TYR A 9 -5.05 -9.97 10.27
CA TYR A 9 -5.02 -11.09 9.34
C TYR A 9 -5.84 -12.26 9.86
N LEU A 10 -5.64 -12.62 11.13
CA LEU A 10 -6.38 -13.69 11.79
C LEU A 10 -7.89 -13.38 11.85
N PHE A 11 -8.25 -12.16 12.23
CA PHE A 11 -9.66 -11.73 12.30
C PHE A 11 -10.34 -11.79 10.93
N LEU A 12 -9.73 -11.22 9.89
CA LEU A 12 -10.34 -11.16 8.56
C LEU A 12 -10.38 -12.52 7.87
N ASN A 13 -9.41 -13.41 8.12
CA ASN A 13 -9.45 -14.76 7.56
C ASN A 13 -10.48 -15.67 8.23
N LEU A 14 -10.88 -15.39 9.46
CA LEU A 14 -12.02 -16.06 10.08
C LEU A 14 -13.32 -15.82 9.28
N PHE A 15 -13.41 -14.71 8.54
CA PHE A 15 -14.54 -14.38 7.65
C PHE A 15 -14.27 -14.78 6.19
N GLY A 16 -13.89 -16.04 5.96
CA GLY A 16 -13.77 -16.58 4.60
C GLY A 16 -12.45 -16.26 3.91
N ASN A 17 -11.33 -16.29 4.65
CA ASN A 17 -9.97 -16.18 4.10
C ASN A 17 -9.69 -14.91 3.29
N ILE A 18 -10.32 -13.79 3.66
CA ILE A 18 -10.27 -12.52 2.90
C ILE A 18 -8.83 -12.07 2.59
N MET A 19 -7.91 -12.17 3.54
CA MET A 19 -6.54 -11.73 3.33
C MET A 19 -5.75 -12.67 2.42
N GLU A 20 -6.04 -13.97 2.47
CA GLU A 20 -5.45 -14.93 1.54
C GLU A 20 -5.92 -14.66 0.11
N GLU A 21 -7.22 -14.43 -0.08
CA GLU A 21 -7.78 -14.09 -1.39
C GLU A 21 -7.26 -12.75 -1.92
N LYS A 22 -7.01 -11.76 -1.05
CA LYS A 22 -6.32 -10.52 -1.45
C LYS A 22 -4.92 -10.79 -1.97
N ILE A 23 -4.14 -11.62 -1.27
CA ILE A 23 -2.77 -11.98 -1.71
C ILE A 23 -2.82 -12.71 -3.05
N ARG A 24 -3.72 -13.71 -3.19
CA ARG A 24 -3.92 -14.45 -4.45
C ARG A 24 -4.28 -13.52 -5.61
N GLY A 25 -5.17 -12.54 -5.36
CA GLY A 25 -5.54 -11.54 -6.36
C GLY A 25 -4.37 -10.65 -6.78
N GLU A 26 -3.57 -10.18 -5.82
CA GLU A 26 -2.36 -9.42 -6.12
C GLU A 26 -1.37 -10.26 -6.94
N ASP A 27 -1.08 -11.51 -6.53
CA ASP A 27 -0.16 -12.41 -7.23
C ASP A 27 -0.62 -12.72 -8.65
N ALA A 28 -1.93 -12.94 -8.84
CA ALA A 28 -2.50 -13.13 -10.17
C ALA A 28 -2.28 -11.91 -11.09
N VAL A 29 -2.40 -10.69 -10.55
CA VAL A 29 -2.08 -9.47 -11.31
C VAL A 29 -0.59 -9.41 -11.65
N ARG A 30 0.31 -9.71 -10.69
CA ARG A 30 1.76 -9.74 -10.95
C ARG A 30 2.12 -10.72 -12.06
N MET A 31 1.58 -11.94 -11.99
CA MET A 31 1.77 -12.98 -13.00
C MET A 31 1.26 -12.55 -14.38
N LEU A 32 0.04 -12.01 -14.47
CA LEU A 32 -0.55 -11.58 -15.74
C LEU A 32 0.33 -10.56 -16.48
N TYR A 33 0.90 -9.60 -15.74
CA TYR A 33 1.78 -8.58 -16.32
C TYR A 33 3.16 -9.13 -16.67
N ALA A 34 3.71 -10.06 -15.88
CA ALA A 34 4.96 -10.74 -16.20
C ALA A 34 4.83 -11.55 -17.51
N GLU A 35 3.80 -12.40 -17.61
CA GLU A 35 3.52 -13.20 -18.81
C GLU A 35 3.26 -12.34 -20.05
N HIS A 36 2.58 -11.21 -19.90
CA HIS A 36 2.44 -10.25 -20.98
C HIS A 36 3.81 -9.71 -21.43
N ASN A 37 4.64 -9.27 -20.50
CA ASN A 37 5.94 -8.67 -20.79
C ASN A 37 6.94 -9.68 -21.40
N ASP A 38 6.88 -10.96 -21.00
CA ASP A 38 7.68 -12.02 -21.58
C ASP A 38 7.30 -12.28 -23.05
N ARG A 39 6.00 -12.38 -23.35
CA ARG A 39 5.49 -12.53 -24.73
C ARG A 39 5.87 -11.35 -25.62
N ILE A 40 5.71 -10.13 -25.10
CA ILE A 40 5.95 -8.91 -25.86
C ILE A 40 7.44 -8.64 -26.10
N SER A 41 8.32 -9.07 -25.20
CA SER A 41 9.77 -8.95 -25.41
C SER A 41 10.24 -9.73 -26.65
N ALA A 42 9.56 -10.81 -27.01
CA ALA A 42 9.82 -11.56 -28.24
C ALA A 42 9.20 -10.92 -29.52
N GLN A 43 8.22 -10.03 -29.36
CA GLN A 43 7.42 -9.45 -30.45
C GLN A 43 7.70 -7.96 -30.71
N GLY A 44 8.56 -7.32 -29.91
CA GLY A 44 8.95 -5.92 -30.07
C GLY A 44 7.89 -4.89 -29.63
N GLY A 45 6.91 -5.28 -28.81
CA GLY A 45 5.88 -4.37 -28.30
C GLY A 45 6.26 -3.64 -27.00
N LYS A 46 5.30 -2.91 -26.41
CA LYS A 46 5.49 -2.12 -25.20
C LYS A 46 5.21 -2.93 -23.92
N LYS A 47 6.13 -2.87 -22.95
CA LYS A 47 5.91 -3.44 -21.61
C LYS A 47 4.80 -2.69 -20.85
N LEU A 48 4.02 -3.44 -20.07
CA LEU A 48 3.01 -2.93 -19.17
C LEU A 48 3.46 -3.09 -17.71
N TYR A 49 2.94 -2.23 -16.84
CA TYR A 49 3.24 -2.24 -15.42
C TYR A 49 1.94 -2.12 -14.62
N TYR A 50 1.93 -2.76 -13.46
CA TYR A 50 0.89 -2.61 -12.44
C TYR A 50 1.40 -1.71 -11.30
N THR A 51 0.48 -1.25 -10.46
CA THR A 51 0.80 -0.65 -9.15
C THR A 51 -0.24 -1.16 -8.16
N VAL A 52 0.19 -1.81 -7.09
CA VAL A 52 -0.71 -2.29 -6.03
C VAL A 52 -0.67 -1.31 -4.86
N VAL A 53 -1.80 -0.66 -4.62
CA VAL A 53 -1.98 0.29 -3.52
C VAL A 53 -2.70 -0.40 -2.35
N ARG A 54 -2.07 -0.43 -1.18
CA ARG A 54 -2.63 -1.01 0.05
C ARG A 54 -2.96 0.08 1.06
N PRO A 55 -4.15 0.70 0.97
CA PRO A 55 -4.51 1.76 1.90
C PRO A 55 -4.69 1.22 3.32
N GLY A 56 -4.37 2.07 4.31
CA GLY A 56 -4.79 1.88 5.69
C GLY A 56 -6.31 2.00 5.86
N GLY A 57 -6.75 2.21 7.10
CA GLY A 57 -8.17 2.38 7.42
C GLY A 57 -8.78 3.58 6.68
N LEU A 58 -9.74 3.32 5.79
CA LEU A 58 -10.38 4.35 4.98
C LEU A 58 -11.25 5.28 5.82
N THR A 59 -11.13 6.60 5.58
CA THR A 59 -11.95 7.63 6.22
C THR A 59 -12.74 8.45 5.18
N THR A 60 -13.65 9.29 5.66
CA THR A 60 -14.40 10.27 4.85
C THR A 60 -13.94 11.70 5.13
N ASP A 61 -12.78 11.86 5.76
CA ASP A 61 -12.23 13.17 6.09
C ASP A 61 -11.78 13.90 4.80
N PRO A 62 -11.63 15.23 4.82
CA PRO A 62 -11.08 15.97 3.68
C PRO A 62 -9.67 15.47 3.31
N PRO A 63 -9.29 15.54 2.01
CA PRO A 63 -7.95 15.16 1.59
C PRO A 63 -6.88 16.09 2.19
N ARG A 64 -5.73 15.54 2.53
CA ARG A 64 -4.58 16.27 3.10
C ARG A 64 -3.43 16.43 2.10
N GLY A 65 -3.45 15.66 1.00
CA GLY A 65 -2.47 15.73 -0.07
C GLY A 65 -1.14 15.05 0.23
N ALA A 66 -0.27 14.97 -0.79
CA ALA A 66 0.97 14.17 -0.78
C ALA A 66 1.87 14.42 0.44
N ALA A 67 2.01 15.68 0.88
CA ALA A 67 2.88 16.07 1.99
C ALA A 67 2.45 15.49 3.36
N ALA A 68 1.18 15.10 3.50
CA ALA A 68 0.65 14.48 4.71
C ALA A 68 0.78 12.95 4.70
N LEU A 69 1.10 12.35 3.55
CA LEU A 69 1.13 10.90 3.39
C LEU A 69 2.50 10.31 3.71
N GLU A 70 2.48 9.06 4.17
CA GLU A 70 3.64 8.17 4.23
C GLU A 70 3.32 6.91 3.40
N LEU A 71 4.26 6.53 2.53
CA LEU A 71 4.25 5.21 1.90
C LEU A 71 5.19 4.28 2.66
N ASN A 72 4.89 3.00 2.64
CA ASN A 72 5.74 1.97 3.24
C ASN A 72 5.71 0.69 2.40
N GLN A 73 6.64 -0.23 2.67
CA GLN A 73 6.68 -1.54 2.05
C GLN A 73 7.03 -2.61 3.08
N GLY A 74 6.38 -3.77 2.97
CA GLY A 74 6.67 -4.95 3.79
C GLY A 74 5.68 -5.18 4.94
N ASP A 75 4.49 -4.57 4.89
CA ASP A 75 3.42 -4.81 5.86
C ASP A 75 3.90 -4.59 7.31
N THR A 76 4.66 -3.52 7.53
CA THR A 76 5.28 -3.19 8.84
C THR A 76 4.47 -2.16 9.61
N LYS A 77 3.83 -1.23 8.91
CA LYS A 77 3.05 -0.12 9.47
C LYS A 77 1.72 0.02 8.74
N SER A 78 0.74 0.55 9.44
CA SER A 78 -0.53 0.98 8.86
C SER A 78 -1.08 2.16 9.64
N GLY A 79 -1.96 2.92 9.01
CA GLY A 79 -2.63 4.07 9.61
C GLY A 79 -4.02 4.24 9.04
N ARG A 80 -4.46 5.48 8.92
CA ARG A 80 -5.74 5.86 8.31
C ARG A 80 -5.47 6.78 7.11
N ILE A 81 -6.40 6.80 6.16
CA ILE A 81 -6.28 7.67 4.98
C ILE A 81 -7.66 8.04 4.46
N SER A 82 -7.80 9.28 3.97
CA SER A 82 -9.04 9.70 3.33
C SER A 82 -9.25 8.95 2.01
N ARG A 83 -10.50 8.61 1.68
CA ARG A 83 -10.82 8.03 0.36
C ARG A 83 -10.40 8.95 -0.80
N ALA A 84 -10.44 10.26 -0.59
CA ALA A 84 -10.04 11.26 -1.57
C ALA A 84 -8.52 11.20 -1.84
N ASP A 85 -7.68 11.08 -0.81
CA ASP A 85 -6.22 10.93 -0.99
C ASP A 85 -5.86 9.59 -1.64
N VAL A 86 -6.57 8.50 -1.32
CA VAL A 86 -6.40 7.22 -2.03
C VAL A 86 -6.70 7.37 -3.52
N ALA A 87 -7.80 8.04 -3.87
CA ALA A 87 -8.16 8.28 -5.27
C ALA A 87 -7.09 9.12 -5.99
N ALA A 88 -6.62 10.20 -5.35
CA ALA A 88 -5.55 11.05 -5.89
C ALA A 88 -4.25 10.26 -6.10
N LEU A 89 -3.87 9.43 -5.12
CA LEU A 89 -2.69 8.58 -5.20
C LEU A 89 -2.79 7.59 -6.36
N CYS A 90 -3.95 6.97 -6.60
CA CYS A 90 -4.15 6.08 -7.74
C CYS A 90 -3.96 6.79 -9.09
N VAL A 91 -4.52 8.01 -9.24
CA VAL A 91 -4.37 8.82 -10.46
C VAL A 91 -2.90 9.21 -10.67
N GLU A 92 -2.25 9.72 -9.63
CA GLU A 92 -0.87 10.18 -9.72
C GLU A 92 0.11 9.02 -9.92
N SER A 93 -0.20 7.82 -9.42
CA SER A 93 0.60 6.62 -9.70
C SER A 93 0.71 6.33 -11.20
N ILE A 94 -0.30 6.64 -11.99
CA ILE A 94 -0.26 6.49 -13.46
C ILE A 94 0.66 7.53 -14.11
N ARG A 95 0.82 8.71 -13.49
CA ARG A 95 1.64 9.82 -14.00
C ARG A 95 3.13 9.68 -13.67
N TYR A 96 3.47 8.83 -12.70
CA TYR A 96 4.85 8.54 -12.29
C TYR A 96 5.24 7.06 -12.44
N PRO A 97 4.98 6.41 -13.61
CA PRO A 97 5.20 4.97 -13.78
C PRO A 97 6.68 4.56 -13.64
N GLN A 98 7.61 5.50 -13.80
CA GLN A 98 9.04 5.28 -13.55
C GLN A 98 9.35 4.95 -12.08
N TYR A 99 8.49 5.37 -11.14
CA TYR A 99 8.63 5.12 -9.71
C TYR A 99 7.62 4.09 -9.19
N THR A 100 6.39 4.11 -9.69
CA THR A 100 5.27 3.28 -9.19
C THR A 100 5.05 2.00 -10.00
N GLY A 101 5.65 1.88 -11.19
CA GLY A 101 5.47 0.73 -12.06
C GLY A 101 6.14 -0.52 -11.49
N GLY A 102 5.35 -1.57 -11.29
CA GLY A 102 5.78 -2.86 -10.75
C GLY A 102 6.01 -2.83 -9.24
N THR A 103 5.30 -1.98 -8.50
CA THR A 103 5.47 -1.86 -7.04
C THR A 103 4.18 -2.18 -6.28
N THR A 104 4.36 -2.68 -5.08
CA THR A 104 3.33 -2.80 -4.04
C THR A 104 3.73 -1.99 -2.82
N PHE A 105 2.83 -1.14 -2.33
CA PHE A 105 3.10 -0.33 -1.15
C PHE A 105 1.86 -0.07 -0.29
N GLU A 106 2.10 0.12 1.01
CA GLU A 106 1.11 0.61 1.95
C GLU A 106 1.04 2.14 1.94
N CYS A 107 -0.14 2.72 2.14
CA CYS A 107 -0.31 4.18 2.22
C CYS A 107 -1.24 4.62 3.35
N TYR A 108 -0.84 5.66 4.06
CA TYR A 108 -1.58 6.24 5.19
C TYR A 108 -1.15 7.68 5.48
N ASP A 109 -1.95 8.43 6.23
CA ASP A 109 -1.56 9.70 6.82
C ASP A 109 -0.41 9.47 7.79
N ALA A 110 0.71 10.17 7.60
CA ALA A 110 1.96 9.93 8.31
C ALA A 110 1.82 10.03 9.84
N ASP A 111 0.96 10.93 10.32
CA ASP A 111 0.70 11.15 11.75
C ASP A 111 -0.25 10.11 12.38
N THR A 112 -0.77 9.17 11.59
CA THR A 112 -1.61 8.07 12.05
C THR A 112 -0.91 6.71 12.00
N GLY A 113 0.31 6.67 11.45
CA GLY A 113 1.07 5.44 11.26
C GLY A 113 1.42 4.77 12.59
N ALA A 114 1.11 3.48 12.70
CA ALA A 114 1.46 2.65 13.85
C ALA A 114 1.94 1.27 13.36
N PRO A 115 2.73 0.54 14.17
CA PRO A 115 3.14 -0.84 13.85
C PRO A 115 1.95 -1.72 13.51
N LEU A 116 2.06 -2.56 12.47
CA LEU A 116 0.96 -3.44 12.08
C LEU A 116 0.54 -4.41 13.20
N ALA A 117 1.48 -4.76 14.08
CA ALA A 117 1.21 -5.59 15.26
C ALA A 117 0.25 -4.91 16.26
N SER A 118 0.23 -3.58 16.35
CA SER A 118 -0.60 -2.84 17.32
C SER A 118 -1.94 -2.37 16.76
N VAL A 119 -2.07 -2.20 15.44
CA VAL A 119 -3.31 -1.66 14.82
C VAL A 119 -4.49 -2.64 14.78
N GLY A 120 -4.24 -3.95 14.95
CA GLY A 120 -5.30 -4.95 14.87
C GLY A 120 -6.31 -4.93 16.01
N LEU A 121 -5.91 -4.41 17.17
CA LEU A 121 -6.80 -4.23 18.32
C LEU A 121 -7.50 -2.86 18.29
N SER A 122 -6.80 -1.80 17.85
CA SER A 122 -7.31 -0.43 17.91
C SER A 122 -8.36 -0.10 16.83
N ASN A 123 -8.32 -0.73 15.66
CA ASN A 123 -9.36 -0.55 14.63
C ASN A 123 -10.72 -1.16 15.00
N ILE A 124 -10.75 -2.20 15.83
CA ILE A 124 -11.98 -2.79 16.38
C ILE A 124 -12.51 -1.93 17.55
N MET A 125 -11.61 -1.30 18.33
CA MET A 125 -11.95 -0.51 19.52
C MET A 125 -12.06 1.01 19.31
N LYS A 126 -11.85 1.53 18.08
CA LYS A 126 -11.77 3.00 17.80
C LYS A 126 -10.80 3.76 18.73
N SER A 127 -9.73 3.13 19.21
CA SER A 127 -8.72 3.80 20.06
C SER A 127 -7.57 4.38 19.22
N LYS A 128 -7.01 5.51 19.65
CA LYS A 128 -5.76 6.04 19.08
C LYS A 128 -4.59 5.21 19.63
N THR A 129 -3.69 4.78 18.76
CA THR A 129 -2.49 4.04 19.17
C THR A 129 -1.38 5.02 19.56
N ASP A 130 -0.95 5.01 20.82
CA ASP A 130 0.09 5.92 21.39
C ASP A 130 1.53 5.41 21.19
N ASN A 131 1.91 4.92 20.00
CA ASN A 131 3.27 4.41 19.81
C ASN A 131 3.95 5.06 18.60
N LYS A 132 4.69 6.14 18.86
CA LYS A 132 5.21 7.08 17.85
C LYS A 132 6.59 6.75 17.26
N ASP A 133 7.34 5.79 17.80
CA ASP A 133 8.77 5.65 17.46
C ASP A 133 9.15 4.33 16.75
N PHE A 134 8.22 3.72 16.00
CA PHE A 134 8.57 2.56 15.18
C PHE A 134 8.99 2.97 13.77
N VAL A 135 10.27 2.74 13.47
CA VAL A 135 10.89 2.93 12.14
C VAL A 135 11.09 1.57 11.48
N ALA A 136 10.41 1.35 10.37
CA ALA A 136 10.51 0.15 9.55
C ALA A 136 11.68 0.18 8.55
N GLY A 137 12.23 1.37 8.26
CA GLY A 137 13.31 1.59 7.29
C GLY A 137 12.84 1.71 5.84
N LYS A 138 11.53 1.56 5.60
CA LYS A 138 10.89 1.62 4.28
C LYS A 138 9.89 2.78 4.19
N GLU A 139 9.82 3.64 5.22
CA GLU A 139 9.04 4.87 5.18
C GLU A 139 9.50 5.78 4.04
N ARG A 140 8.53 6.31 3.30
CA ARG A 140 8.72 7.30 2.23
C ARG A 140 7.77 8.46 2.45
N ARG A 141 8.30 9.68 2.41
CA ARG A 141 7.54 10.93 2.43
C ARG A 141 8.08 11.87 1.37
N GLY A 142 7.27 12.82 0.93
CA GLY A 142 7.67 13.85 -0.02
C GLY A 142 6.73 15.04 0.04
N GLN A 143 7.17 16.22 -0.41
CA GLN A 143 6.32 17.42 -0.46
C GLN A 143 5.33 17.39 -1.63
N ASN A 144 5.60 16.55 -2.63
CA ASN A 144 4.78 16.35 -3.82
C ASN A 144 4.75 14.85 -4.20
N TRP A 145 3.88 14.48 -5.15
CA TRP A 145 3.71 13.09 -5.57
C TRP A 145 4.98 12.44 -6.11
N GLY A 146 5.77 13.18 -6.91
CA GLY A 146 7.02 12.66 -7.48
C GLY A 146 8.08 12.34 -6.41
N GLU A 147 8.16 13.16 -5.37
CA GLU A 147 9.01 12.89 -4.19
C GLU A 147 8.46 11.75 -3.34
N LEU A 148 7.14 11.70 -3.12
CA LEU A 148 6.48 10.68 -2.31
C LEU A 148 6.70 9.27 -2.89
N PHE A 149 6.66 9.11 -4.21
CA PHE A 149 6.88 7.82 -4.88
C PHE A 149 8.36 7.43 -5.03
N ARG A 150 9.29 8.36 -4.82
CA ARG A 150 10.71 8.09 -5.07
C ARG A 150 11.25 7.06 -4.08
N GLY A 151 11.97 6.06 -4.60
CA GLY A 151 12.60 5.03 -3.78
C GLY A 151 11.65 3.92 -3.32
N LEU A 152 10.48 3.79 -3.96
CA LEU A 152 9.72 2.55 -3.94
C LEU A 152 10.50 1.46 -4.67
N GLU A 153 10.55 0.28 -4.06
CA GLU A 153 11.16 -0.91 -4.62
C GLU A 153 10.13 -1.69 -5.43
N ARG A 154 10.56 -2.24 -6.56
CA ARG A 154 9.73 -3.12 -7.38
C ARG A 154 9.60 -4.48 -6.70
N ASP A 155 8.46 -5.11 -6.90
CA ASP A 155 8.16 -6.47 -6.42
C ASP A 155 9.05 -7.53 -7.09
#